data_AF-A0A930H6N3-F1
#
_entry.id   AF-A0A930H6N3-F1
#
_cell.length_a   1.000
_cell.length_b   1.000
_cell.length_c   1.000
_cell.angle_alpha   90.00
_cell.angle_beta   90.00
_cell.angle_gamma   90.00
#
_symmetry.space_group_name_H-M   'P 1'
#
loop_
_entity.id
_entity.type
_entity.pdbx_description
1 polymer ?
#
loop_
_entity_poly.entity_id
_entity_poly.type
_entity_poly.pdbx_seq_one_letter_code
_entity_poly.pdbx_strand_id
1 'polypeptide(L)' 'MKIVIGNDHAGVDLKNKVKEELRKKGHEVINVGTDTLDSVDYPDIAALASEKVLSGEAQFGI' A
#
# COMPACT_ATOMS: atom_id res chain seq x y z
N MET A 1 14.22 2.47 -2.08
CA MET A 1 13.33 1.87 -3.11
C MET A 1 11.96 2.49 -2.97
N LYS A 2 11.17 2.51 -4.04
CA LYS A 2 9.77 2.95 -4.03
C LYS A 2 8.85 1.74 -3.93
N ILE A 3 8.03 1.68 -2.89
CA ILE A 3 7.15 0.55 -2.57
C ILE A 3 5.72 1.06 -2.51
N VAL A 4 4.80 0.39 -3.20
CA VAL A 4 3.36 0.64 -3.08
C VAL A 4 2.77 -0.27 -2.01
N ILE A 5 1.87 0.25 -1.19
CA ILE A 5 1.15 -0.50 -0.17
C ILE A 5 -0.36 -0.39 -0.38
N GLY A 6 -1.07 -1.51 -0.28
CA GLY A 6 -2.52 -1.62 -0.37
C GLY A 6 -3.10 -2.44 0.77
N ASN A 7 -4.30 -2.09 1.21
CA ASN A 7 -5.06 -2.81 2.23
C ASN A 7 -6.54 -2.49 2.08
N ASP A 8 -7.41 -3.42 2.44
CA ASP A 8 -8.81 -3.11 2.73
C ASP A 8 -8.97 -2.56 4.15
N HIS A 9 -10.21 -2.33 4.54
CA HIS A 9 -10.59 -1.79 5.85
C HIS A 9 -10.05 -2.61 7.03
N ALA A 10 -9.89 -3.93 6.89
CA ALA A 10 -9.34 -4.78 7.94
C ALA A 10 -7.82 -4.59 8.14
N GLY A 11 -7.11 -4.10 7.12
CA GLY A 11 -5.65 -3.98 7.14
C GLY A 11 -5.08 -2.62 7.57
N VAL A 12 -5.91 -1.62 7.91
CA VAL A 12 -5.47 -0.22 8.16
C VAL A 12 -4.36 -0.13 9.20
N ASP A 13 -4.56 -0.74 10.36
CA ASP A 13 -3.62 -0.67 11.48
C ASP A 13 -2.27 -1.32 11.14
N LEU A 14 -2.31 -2.48 10.50
CA LEU A 14 -1.09 -3.19 10.10
C LEU A 14 -0.34 -2.42 9.01
N LYS A 15 -1.06 -1.94 7.99
CA LYS A 15 -0.51 -1.15 6.90
C LYS A 15 0.18 0.11 7.41
N ASN A 16 -0.38 0.78 8.41
CA ASN A 16 0.24 1.96 9.03
C ASN A 16 1.57 1.63 9.73
N LYS A 17 1.65 0.52 10.47
CA LYS A 17 2.90 0.03 11.08
C LYS A 17 3.94 -0.32 10.02
N VAL A 18 3.53 -1.02 8.96
CA VAL A 18 4.41 -1.38 7.83
C VAL A 18 4.94 -0.12 7.12
N LYS A 19 4.05 0.84 6.82
CA LYS A 19 4.41 2.13 6.21
C LYS A 19 5.46 2.88 7.01
N GLU A 20 5.30 2.94 8.34
CA GLU A 20 6.26 3.59 9.23
C GLU A 20 7.62 2.88 9.20
N GLU A 21 7.62 1.56 9.31
CA GLU A 21 8.85 0.74 9.30
C GLU A 21 9.61 0.84 7.97
N LEU A 22 8.91 0.82 6.83
CA LEU A 22 9.52 1.00 5.52
C LEU A 22 10.14 2.39 5.37
N ARG A 23 9.47 3.43 5.87
CA ARG A 23 10.00 4.79 5.88
C ARG A 23 11.24 4.92 6.77
N LYS A 24 11.24 4.31 7.96
CA LYS A 24 12.43 4.24 8.85
C LYS A 24 13.64 3.60 8.16
N LYS A 25 13.40 2.61 7.30
CA LYS A 25 14.42 1.95 6.47
C LYS A 25 14.84 2.75 5.22
N GLY A 26 14.36 3.98 5.05
CA GLY A 26 14.72 4.85 3.93
C GLY A 26 14.03 4.49 2.62
N HIS A 27 12.89 3.82 2.66
CA HIS A 27 12.07 3.57 1.48
C HIS A 27 11.03 4.67 1.27
N GLU A 28 10.76 4.99 0.01
CA GLU A 28 9.62 5.82 -0.36
C GLU A 28 8.39 4.94 -0.46
N VAL A 29 7.27 5.39 0.12
CA VAL A 29 6.06 4.58 0.24
C VAL A 29 4.87 5.29 -0.41
N ILE A 30 4.26 4.63 -1.39
CA ILE A 30 3.01 5.03 -2.04
C ILE A 30 1.86 4.27 -1.37
N ASN A 31 0.94 4.98 -0.74
CA ASN A 31 -0.25 4.38 -0.11
C ASN A 31 -1.44 4.47 -1.07
N VAL A 32 -1.96 3.33 -1.52
CA VAL A 32 -3.16 3.27 -2.38
C VAL A 32 -4.36 2.61 -1.70
N GLY A 33 -4.19 2.10 -0.48
CA GLY A 33 -5.20 1.29 0.20
C GLY A 33 -5.60 1.85 1.55
N THR A 34 -6.85 1.59 1.92
CA THR A 34 -7.67 2.57 2.67
C THR A 34 -7.02 3.02 3.98
N ASP A 35 -7.28 4.28 4.33
CA ASP A 35 -6.91 4.90 5.60
C ASP A 35 -8.10 4.95 6.58
N THR A 36 -9.26 4.41 6.19
CA THR A 36 -10.47 4.34 7.03
C THR A 36 -10.90 2.89 7.28
N LEU A 37 -11.69 2.69 8.34
CA LEU A 37 -12.29 1.40 8.68
C LEU A 37 -13.62 1.14 7.95
N ASP A 38 -14.01 2.04 7.04
CA ASP A 38 -15.21 1.86 6.25
C ASP A 38 -15.02 0.72 5.26
N SER A 39 -16.02 -0.14 5.12
CA SER A 39 -15.95 -1.29 4.23
C SER A 39 -15.63 -0.86 2.80
N VAL A 40 -14.63 -1.51 2.23
CA VAL A 40 -14.16 -1.35 0.85
C VAL A 40 -13.77 -2.70 0.28
N ASP A 41 -13.80 -2.83 -1.04
CA ASP A 41 -13.45 -4.05 -1.74
C ASP A 41 -11.94 -4.12 -2.01
N TYR A 42 -11.28 -5.12 -1.43
CA TYR A 42 -9.84 -5.33 -1.59
C TYR A 42 -9.38 -5.49 -3.07
N PRO A 43 -10.17 -6.06 -4.01
CA PRO A 43 -9.72 -6.21 -5.39
C PRO A 43 -9.43 -4.88 -6.09
N ASP A 44 -10.18 -3.82 -5.80
CA ASP A 44 -9.96 -2.49 -6.39
C ASP A 44 -8.60 -1.93 -5.97
N ILE A 45 -8.27 -2.11 -4.69
CA ILE A 45 -7.01 -1.64 -4.10
C ILE A 45 -5.83 -2.50 -4.59
N ALA A 46 -6.03 -3.81 -4.72
CA ALA A 46 -5.04 -4.72 -5.27
C ALA A 46 -4.73 -4.40 -6.75
N ALA A 47 -5.76 -4.02 -7.53
CA ALA A 47 -5.59 -3.57 -8.91
C ALA A 47 -4.75 -2.30 -8.99
N LEU A 48 -5.05 -1.28 -8.16
CA LEU A 48 -4.27 -0.05 -8.07
C LEU A 48 -2.81 -0.31 -7.67
N ALA A 49 -2.58 -1.15 -6.66
CA ALA A 49 -1.22 -1.50 -6.24
C ALA A 49 -0.46 -2.24 -7.37
N SER A 50 -1.13 -3.17 -8.04
CA SER A 50 -0.54 -3.91 -9.16
C SER A 50 -0.19 -3.00 -10.34
N GLU A 51 -1.06 -2.05 -10.68
CA GLU A 51 -0.81 -1.06 -11.73
C GLU A 51 0.47 -0.25 -11.45
N LYS A 52 0.66 0.19 -10.20
CA LYS A 52 1.87 0.94 -9.80
C LYS A 52 3.15 0.13 -9.97
N VAL A 53 3.10 -1.18 -9.73
CA VAL A 53 4.25 -2.07 -9.97
C VAL A 53 4.47 -2.28 -11.47
N LEU A 54 3.40 -2.59 -12.22
CA LEU A 54 3.48 -2.87 -13.65
C LEU A 54 3.91 -1.65 -14.48
N SER A 55 3.56 -0.44 -14.04
CA SER A 55 3.98 0.82 -14.68
C SER A 55 5.42 1.21 -14.37
N GLY A 56 6.08 0.53 -13.43
CA GLY A 56 7.41 0.88 -12.94
C GLY A 56 7.43 2.06 -11.97
N GLU A 57 6.26 2.59 -11.59
CA GLU A 57 6.16 3.65 -10.58
C GLU A 57 6.63 3.13 -9.22
N ALA A 58 6.34 1.88 -8.87
CA ALA A 58 6.88 1.19 -7.69
C ALA A 58 7.69 -0.05 -8.12
N GLN A 59 8.74 -0.38 -7.37
CA GLN A 59 9.53 -1.60 -7.61
C GLN A 59 8.85 -2.85 -7.04
N PHE A 60 8.15 -2.72 -5.92
CA PHE A 60 7.47 -3.81 -5.23
C PHE A 60 6.14 -3.33 -4.64
N GLY A 61 5.20 -4.27 -4.49
CA GLY A 61 3.91 -4.06 -3.82
C GLY A 61 3.80 -4.89 -2.56
N ILE A 62 3.10 -4.36 -1.55
CA ILE A 62 2.74 -5.03 -0.30
C ILE A 62 1.24 -4.88 -0.07
#